data_AF-A0A4Q5JA68-F1
#
_entry.id   AF-A0A4Q5JA68-F1
#
_cell.length_a   1.000
_cell.length_b   1.000
_cell.length_c   1.000
_cell.angle_alpha   90.00
_cell.angle_beta   90.00
_cell.angle_gamma   90.00
#
_symmetry.space_group_name_H-M   'P 1'
#
loop_
_entity.id
_entity.type
_entity.pdbx_description
1 polymer ?
#
loop_
_entity_poly.entity_id
_entity_poly.type
_entity_poly.pdbx_seq_one_letter_code
_entity_poly.pdbx_strand_id
1 'polypeptide(L)'
;MLDVPGHSWAWLVAAGTRRERPASGRTDLIGSDELWVTVPGAWWVLCAHTDSAGSLTGYLVHAAAPFDPPVNPLEITWVDLALDFEVQGDELLLHDETEFHDQAAPWATPTMSCVERGRASRLSPRGSPPANGTSTAHSSSGSTPSSRESRANPGRANDTSMSGRGL
;
A
#
# COMPACT_ATOMS: atom_id res chain seq x y z
N MET A 1 -6.12 -8.37 19.35
CA MET A 1 -6.40 -7.06 18.73
C MET A 1 -5.06 -6.50 18.29
N LEU A 2 -4.85 -6.31 16.98
CA LEU A 2 -3.62 -5.72 16.45
C LEU A 2 -3.71 -4.20 16.63
N ASP A 3 -2.83 -3.62 17.45
CA ASP A 3 -2.71 -2.16 17.56
C ASP A 3 -1.84 -1.66 16.41
N VAL A 4 -2.44 -0.95 15.47
CA VAL A 4 -1.75 -0.45 14.28
C VAL A 4 -1.45 1.04 14.51
N PRO A 5 -0.17 1.45 14.60
CA PRO A 5 0.20 2.84 14.86
C PRO A 5 -0.39 3.79 13.80
N GLY A 6 -0.77 5.01 14.20
CA GLY A 6 -1.40 6.01 13.30
C GLY A 6 -0.53 6.48 12.11
N HIS A 7 0.72 6.01 12.02
CA HIS A 7 1.66 6.26 10.92
C HIS A 7 1.89 5.03 10.03
N SER A 8 1.04 4.00 10.16
CA SER A 8 1.11 2.80 9.34
C SER A 8 0.66 3.06 7.90
N TRP A 9 1.25 2.31 7.00
CA TRP A 9 0.79 2.16 5.62
C TRP A 9 0.18 0.80 5.45
N ALA A 10 -1.01 0.75 4.86
CA ALA A 10 -1.72 -0.48 4.58
C ALA A 10 -2.18 -0.53 3.13
N TRP A 11 -2.10 -1.71 2.53
CA TRP A 11 -2.59 -1.95 1.17
C TRP A 11 -3.17 -3.34 1.04
N LEU A 12 -4.19 -3.45 0.18
CA LEU A 12 -4.80 -4.72 -0.16
C LEU A 12 -4.16 -5.24 -1.45
N VAL A 13 -3.77 -6.51 -1.43
CA VAL A 13 -3.36 -7.27 -2.61
C VAL A 13 -4.47 -8.27 -2.90
N ALA A 14 -5.19 -8.06 -4.00
CA ALA A 14 -6.30 -8.94 -4.36
C ALA A 14 -5.80 -10.28 -4.90
N ALA A 15 -6.58 -11.34 -4.67
CA ALA A 15 -6.39 -12.63 -5.31
C ALA A 15 -6.31 -12.48 -6.84
N GLY A 16 -5.43 -13.26 -7.47
CA GLY A 16 -5.12 -13.16 -8.89
C GLY A 16 -4.14 -12.04 -9.25
N THR A 17 -3.67 -11.23 -8.28
CA THR A 17 -2.56 -10.30 -8.51
C THR A 17 -1.30 -11.07 -8.87
N ARG A 18 -0.54 -10.58 -9.85
CA ARG A 18 0.80 -11.07 -10.17
C ARG A 18 1.82 -10.31 -9.35
N ARG A 19 2.65 -11.01 -8.59
CA ARG A 19 3.78 -10.45 -7.84
C ARG A 19 5.07 -10.83 -8.55
N GLU A 20 5.88 -9.84 -8.89
CA GLU A 20 7.20 -10.06 -9.47
C GLU A 20 8.25 -10.09 -8.36
N ARG A 21 9.18 -11.04 -8.45
CA ARG A 21 10.37 -11.14 -7.58
C ARG A 21 11.62 -10.90 -8.43
N PRO A 22 12.07 -9.64 -8.56
CA PRO A 22 13.12 -9.28 -9.50
C PRO A 22 14.43 -10.04 -9.28
N ALA A 23 14.82 -10.27 -8.02
CA ALA A 23 16.07 -10.96 -7.70
C ALA A 23 16.09 -12.43 -8.16
N SER A 24 14.95 -13.13 -8.10
CA SER A 24 14.84 -14.52 -8.55
C SER A 24 14.30 -14.65 -9.98
N GLY A 25 13.87 -13.54 -10.60
CA GLY A 25 13.18 -13.54 -11.90
C GLY A 25 11.84 -14.30 -11.89
N ARG A 26 11.27 -14.55 -10.70
CA ARG A 26 10.01 -15.31 -10.56
C ARG A 26 8.81 -14.39 -10.61
N THR A 27 7.67 -14.93 -11.03
CA THR A 27 6.37 -14.28 -10.89
C THR A 27 5.42 -15.24 -10.18
N ASP A 28 4.88 -14.81 -9.04
CA ASP A 28 3.93 -15.58 -8.26
C ASP A 28 2.51 -15.04 -8.53
N LEU A 29 1.52 -15.94 -8.55
CA LEU A 29 0.10 -15.58 -8.59
C LEU A 29 -0.47 -15.67 -7.18
N ILE A 30 -1.01 -14.57 -6.67
CA ILE A 30 -1.57 -14.51 -5.33
C ILE A 30 -2.89 -15.29 -5.28
N GLY A 31 -2.98 -16.28 -4.37
CA GLY A 31 -4.10 -17.21 -4.29
C GLY A 31 -5.33 -16.71 -3.53
N SER A 32 -5.15 -15.77 -2.61
CA SER A 32 -6.21 -15.19 -1.78
C SER A 32 -5.98 -13.70 -1.54
N ASP A 33 -6.97 -12.98 -1.05
CA ASP A 33 -6.79 -11.57 -0.69
C ASP A 33 -5.84 -11.44 0.51
N GLU A 34 -4.86 -10.56 0.40
CA GLU A 34 -3.87 -10.28 1.44
C GLU A 34 -3.93 -8.82 1.87
N LEU A 35 -3.97 -8.57 3.18
CA LEU A 35 -3.82 -7.23 3.74
C LEU A 35 -2.39 -7.05 4.24
N TRP A 36 -1.68 -6.09 3.65
CA TRP A 36 -0.31 -5.78 3.99
C TRP A 36 -0.25 -4.51 4.82
N VAL A 37 0.58 -4.50 5.86
CA VAL A 37 0.75 -3.37 6.79
C VAL A 37 2.23 -3.20 7.13
N THR A 38 2.69 -1.95 7.16
CA THR A 38 4.03 -1.63 7.68
C THR A 38 4.04 -0.22 8.28
N VAL A 39 5.14 0.15 8.93
CA VAL A 39 5.40 1.49 9.48
C VAL A 39 6.78 1.95 8.99
N PRO A 40 6.94 3.19 8.51
CA PRO A 40 8.25 3.71 8.13
C PRO A 40 9.24 3.61 9.28
N GLY A 41 10.46 3.19 8.98
CA GLY A 41 11.49 2.90 9.97
C GLY A 41 11.35 1.55 10.72
N ALA A 42 10.26 0.80 10.52
CA ALA A 42 10.12 -0.54 11.09
C ALA A 42 10.95 -1.57 10.30
N TRP A 43 11.45 -2.58 11.00
CA TRP A 43 12.20 -3.70 10.41
C TRP A 43 11.29 -4.80 9.86
N TRP A 44 9.99 -4.55 9.74
CA TRP A 44 9.01 -5.59 9.42
C TRP A 44 7.91 -5.10 8.48
N VAL A 45 7.35 -6.06 7.76
CA VAL A 45 6.12 -5.91 6.98
C VAL A 45 5.19 -7.06 7.34
N LEU A 46 3.98 -6.73 7.78
CA LEU A 46 2.95 -7.71 8.13
C LEU A 46 2.09 -8.01 6.90
N CYS A 47 1.93 -9.28 6.56
CA CYS A 47 0.98 -9.79 5.59
C CYS A 47 -0.09 -10.62 6.33
N ALA A 48 -1.34 -10.22 6.26
CA ALA A 48 -2.46 -10.98 6.80
C ALA A 48 -3.20 -11.71 5.67
N HIS A 49 -3.45 -13.01 5.88
CA HIS A 49 -4.23 -13.83 4.96
C HIS A 49 -5.70 -13.81 5.35
N THR A 50 -6.56 -13.80 4.33
CA THR A 50 -8.00 -13.95 4.51
C THR A 50 -8.54 -15.18 3.79
N ASP A 51 -9.56 -15.80 4.37
CA ASP A 51 -10.37 -16.80 3.67
C ASP A 51 -11.37 -16.17 2.70
N SER A 52 -12.14 -17.01 2.00
CA SER A 52 -13.16 -16.55 1.05
C SER A 52 -14.33 -15.80 1.72
N ALA A 53 -14.46 -15.86 3.04
CA ALA A 53 -15.42 -15.08 3.82
C ALA A 53 -14.84 -13.75 4.31
N GLY A 54 -13.56 -13.46 4.02
CA GLY A 54 -12.85 -12.28 4.48
C GLY A 54 -12.39 -12.36 5.95
N SER A 55 -12.43 -13.55 6.56
CA SER A 55 -11.93 -13.75 7.92
C SER A 55 -10.43 -13.94 7.90
N LEU A 56 -9.73 -13.34 8.87
CA LEU A 56 -8.29 -13.47 9.00
C LEU A 56 -7.93 -14.89 9.46
N THR A 57 -7.15 -15.61 8.68
CA THR A 57 -6.76 -17.01 8.94
C THR A 57 -5.37 -17.15 9.53
N GLY A 58 -4.53 -16.14 9.37
CA GLY A 58 -3.15 -16.11 9.85
C GLY A 58 -2.44 -14.85 9.39
N TYR A 59 -1.22 -14.66 9.86
CA TYR A 59 -0.37 -13.57 9.41
C TYR A 59 1.10 -13.99 9.34
N LEU A 60 1.77 -13.54 8.28
CA LEU A 60 3.22 -13.59 8.13
C LEU A 60 3.81 -12.22 8.46
N VAL A 61 4.92 -12.23 9.17
CA VAL A 61 5.78 -11.06 9.41
C VAL A 61 7.04 -11.26 8.61
N HIS A 62 7.19 -10.49 7.53
CA HIS A 62 8.40 -10.44 6.74
C HIS A 62 9.41 -9.51 7.41
N ALA A 63 10.63 -10.00 7.65
CA ALA A 63 11.73 -9.14 8.03
C ALA A 63 12.13 -8.27 6.83
N ALA A 64 12.25 -6.97 7.08
CA ALA A 64 12.52 -5.97 6.07
C ALA A 64 13.56 -4.96 6.57
N ALA A 65 14.36 -4.42 5.66
CA ALA A 65 15.15 -3.25 6.01
C ALA A 65 14.20 -2.07 6.30
N PRO A 66 14.47 -1.27 7.35
CA PRO A 66 13.76 -0.03 7.60
C PRO A 66 13.73 0.85 6.34
N PHE A 67 12.54 1.32 5.97
CA PHE A 67 12.35 2.15 4.79
C PHE A 67 11.78 3.52 5.16
N ASP A 68 12.08 4.52 4.34
CA ASP A 68 11.54 5.87 4.46
C ASP A 68 10.08 5.92 3.97
N PRO A 69 9.26 6.89 4.44
CA PRO A 69 7.91 7.07 3.93
C PRO A 69 7.90 7.16 2.39
N PRO A 70 6.96 6.48 1.71
CA PRO A 70 6.96 6.41 0.26
C PRO A 70 6.67 7.79 -0.34
N VAL A 71 7.46 8.18 -1.35
CA VAL A 71 7.23 9.41 -2.11
C VAL A 71 5.91 9.35 -2.88
N ASN A 72 5.55 8.18 -3.39
CA ASN A 72 4.29 7.91 -4.05
C ASN A 72 3.42 7.01 -3.17
N PRO A 73 2.25 7.46 -2.68
CA PRO A 73 1.40 6.65 -1.81
C PRO A 73 0.77 5.41 -2.47
N LEU A 74 0.98 5.22 -3.77
CA LEU A 74 0.52 4.06 -4.55
C LEU A 74 1.65 3.05 -4.81
N GLU A 75 2.86 3.31 -4.34
CA GLU A 75 4.02 2.44 -4.53
C GLU A 75 4.76 2.31 -3.20
N ILE A 76 4.93 1.08 -2.74
CA ILE A 76 5.70 0.78 -1.54
C ILE A 76 6.85 -0.11 -1.99
N THR A 77 8.07 0.36 -1.75
CA THR A 77 9.30 -0.39 -1.99
C THR A 77 9.95 -0.65 -0.65
N TRP A 78 10.33 -1.91 -0.42
CA TRP A 78 11.04 -2.32 0.78
C TRP A 78 12.07 -3.39 0.38
N VAL A 79 13.05 -3.59 1.25
CA VAL A 79 14.10 -4.58 1.07
C VAL A 79 13.77 -5.77 1.95
N ASP A 80 13.44 -6.89 1.32
CA ASP A 80 13.23 -8.15 2.01
C ASP A 80 14.56 -8.68 2.57
N LEU A 81 14.52 -9.15 3.82
CA LEU A 81 15.64 -9.78 4.49
C LEU A 81 15.53 -11.31 4.50
N ALA A 82 14.57 -11.90 3.78
CA ALA A 82 14.42 -13.34 3.61
C ALA A 82 14.21 -14.13 4.91
N LEU A 83 13.77 -13.46 5.98
CA LEU A 83 13.44 -14.09 7.26
C LEU A 83 11.98 -13.80 7.58
N ASP A 84 11.19 -14.86 7.70
CA ASP A 84 9.74 -14.75 7.82
C ASP A 84 9.25 -15.45 9.08
N PHE A 85 8.27 -14.85 9.75
CA PHE A 85 7.61 -15.43 10.93
C PHE A 85 6.13 -15.60 10.66
N GLU A 86 5.62 -16.82 10.71
CA GLU A 86 4.19 -17.09 10.53
C GLU A 86 3.53 -17.32 11.90
N VAL A 87 2.41 -16.65 12.14
CA VAL A 87 1.59 -16.91 13.32
C VAL A 87 0.31 -17.63 12.91
N GLN A 88 0.13 -18.84 13.44
CA GLN A 88 -1.05 -19.68 13.25
C GLN A 88 -1.67 -20.00 14.62
N GLY A 89 -2.75 -19.31 14.97
CA GLY A 89 -3.35 -19.43 16.30
C GLY A 89 -2.39 -18.94 17.40
N ASP A 90 -1.95 -19.85 18.26
CA ASP A 90 -0.99 -19.59 19.35
C ASP A 90 0.44 -20.04 19.00
N GLU A 91 0.66 -20.57 17.79
CA GLU A 91 1.97 -21.04 17.33
C GLU A 91 2.69 -19.97 16.50
N LEU A 92 4.02 -19.89 16.68
CA LEU A 92 4.93 -19.07 15.90
C LEU A 92 5.88 -19.99 15.14
N LEU A 93 5.83 -19.95 13.81
CA LEU A 93 6.70 -20.71 12.92
C LEU A 93 7.74 -19.78 12.30
N LEU A 94 8.98 -20.25 12.21
CA LEU A 94 10.08 -19.55 11.55
C LEU A 94 10.29 -20.15 10.17
N HIS A 95 10.34 -19.29 9.15
CA HIS A 95 10.55 -19.66 7.76
C HIS A 95 11.86 -19.03 7.24
N ASP A 96 12.44 -19.71 6.26
CA ASP A 96 13.56 -19.21 5.46
C ASP A 96 14.84 -18.86 6.25
N GLU A 97 15.00 -19.39 7.47
CA GLU A 97 16.19 -19.20 8.31
C GLU A 97 17.50 -19.56 7.58
N THR A 98 17.51 -20.66 6.82
CA THR A 98 18.68 -21.07 6.02
C THR A 98 18.98 -20.04 4.92
N GLU A 99 17.96 -19.55 4.20
CA GLU A 99 18.14 -18.56 3.14
C GLU A 99 18.63 -17.24 3.72
N PHE A 100 18.06 -16.80 4.85
CA PHE A 100 18.56 -15.64 5.59
C PHE A 100 20.04 -15.77 5.92
N HIS A 101 20.48 -16.91 6.47
CA HIS A 101 21.89 -17.13 6.79
C HIS A 101 22.79 -17.18 5.56
N ASP A 102 22.33 -17.81 4.47
CA ASP A 102 23.06 -17.85 3.20
C ASP A 102 23.20 -16.46 2.57
N GLN A 103 22.19 -15.60 2.70
CA GLN A 103 22.22 -14.21 2.24
C GLN A 103 23.03 -13.30 3.16
N ALA A 104 23.01 -13.53 4.47
CA ALA A 104 23.78 -12.78 5.45
C ALA A 104 25.27 -13.16 5.46
N ALA A 105 25.62 -14.39 5.08
CA ALA A 105 27.01 -14.88 5.05
C ALA A 105 27.92 -14.00 4.16
N PRO A 106 27.51 -13.60 2.94
CA PRO A 106 28.24 -12.62 2.16
C PRO A 106 28.39 -11.27 2.86
N TRP A 107 27.42 -10.80 3.66
CA TRP A 107 27.40 -9.49 4.32
C TRP A 107 28.38 -9.36 5.50
N ALA A 108 29.08 -10.44 5.85
CA ALA A 108 30.37 -10.34 6.51
C ALA A 108 31.40 -9.54 5.65
N THR A 109 31.08 -9.31 4.37
CA THR A 109 31.75 -8.46 3.38
C THR A 109 30.71 -7.62 2.59
N PRO A 110 30.90 -6.31 2.42
CA PRO A 110 29.77 -5.41 2.10
C PRO A 110 29.52 -5.29 0.59
N THR A 111 28.50 -5.95 -0.01
CA THR A 111 28.13 -5.59 -1.40
C THR A 111 26.75 -5.95 -2.02
N MET A 112 25.75 -6.56 -1.38
CA MET A 112 24.54 -6.98 -2.13
C MET A 112 23.22 -6.69 -1.40
N SER A 113 22.35 -5.84 -1.95
CA SER A 113 20.96 -5.62 -1.48
C SER A 113 19.95 -6.12 -2.52
N CYS A 114 18.93 -6.87 -2.08
CA CYS A 114 17.73 -7.20 -2.87
C CYS A 114 16.70 -6.07 -2.77
N VAL A 115 15.89 -5.82 -3.81
CA VAL A 115 14.81 -4.80 -3.78
C VAL A 115 13.51 -5.43 -4.25
N GLU A 116 12.49 -5.45 -3.40
CA GLU A 116 11.13 -5.86 -3.76
C GLU A 116 10.23 -4.62 -3.94
N ARG A 117 9.35 -4.65 -4.96
CA ARG A 117 8.44 -3.54 -5.30
C ARG A 117 6.99 -4.02 -5.27
N GLY A 118 6.15 -3.34 -4.49
CA GLY A 118 4.71 -3.56 -4.44
C GLY A 118 3.93 -2.34 -4.93
N ARG A 119 2.81 -2.56 -5.63
CA ARG A 119 1.87 -1.50 -6.01
C ARG A 119 0.71 -1.48 -5.02
N ALA A 120 0.57 -0.39 -4.27
CA ALA A 120 -0.51 -0.21 -3.31
C ALA A 120 -1.78 0.27 -4.03
N SER A 121 -2.88 -0.46 -3.85
CA SER A 121 -4.23 0.04 -4.13
C SER A 121 -4.82 0.55 -2.83
N ARG A 122 -5.12 1.85 -2.74
CA ARG A 122 -5.68 2.45 -1.51
C ARG A 122 -7.04 1.83 -1.19
N LEU A 123 -7.17 1.28 0.01
CA LEU A 123 -8.40 1.38 0.77
C LEU A 123 -8.40 2.78 1.40
N SER A 124 -9.14 3.71 0.79
CA SER A 124 -9.40 4.99 1.45
C SER A 124 -9.99 4.71 2.83
N PRO A 125 -9.48 5.33 3.91
CA PRO A 125 -10.14 5.25 5.20
C PRO A 125 -11.57 5.77 5.01
N ARG A 126 -12.57 4.90 5.16
CA ARG A 126 -13.97 5.33 5.22
C ARG A 126 -14.09 6.20 6.46
N GLY A 127 -14.15 7.51 6.22
CA GLY A 127 -14.70 8.52 7.11
C GLY A 127 -14.08 8.57 8.49
N SER A 128 -13.19 9.53 8.72
CA SER A 128 -13.16 10.17 10.02
C SER A 128 -14.60 10.58 10.38
N PRO A 129 -15.14 10.21 11.54
CA PRO A 129 -16.44 10.72 11.97
C PRO A 129 -16.37 12.25 11.99
N PRO A 130 -17.42 12.97 11.57
CA PRO A 130 -17.45 14.41 11.70
C PRO A 130 -17.22 14.76 13.17
N ALA A 131 -16.26 15.65 13.43
CA ALA A 131 -16.07 16.22 14.76
C ALA A 131 -17.41 16.76 15.24
N ASN A 132 -17.92 16.21 16.34
CA ASN A 132 -19.16 16.65 16.97
C ASN A 132 -19.08 18.16 17.21
N GLY A 133 -19.97 18.89 16.53
CA GLY A 133 -20.12 20.32 16.68
C GLY A 133 -20.59 20.67 18.09
N THR A 134 -19.88 21.59 18.73
CA THR A 134 -20.47 22.40 19.79
C THR A 134 -21.15 23.58 19.09
N SER A 135 -22.47 23.46 18.89
CA SER A 135 -23.33 24.49 18.33
C SER A 135 -23.62 25.55 19.40
N THR A 136 -22.94 26.70 19.34
CA THR A 136 -23.43 27.94 19.95
C THR A 136 -24.26 28.69 18.93
N ALA A 137 -25.57 28.73 19.18
CA ALA A 137 -26.53 29.53 18.44
C ALA A 137 -26.21 31.02 18.53
N HIS A 138 -26.10 31.69 17.38
CA HIS A 138 -26.41 33.11 17.28
C HIS A 138 -27.21 33.37 16.02
N SER A 139 -28.43 33.86 16.25
CA SER A 139 -29.36 34.38 15.27
C SER A 139 -28.87 35.72 14.73
N SER A 140 -28.84 35.87 13.40
CA SER A 140 -29.03 37.18 12.78
C SER A 140 -29.46 37.02 11.32
N SER A 141 -30.66 37.54 11.10
CA SER A 141 -31.37 37.86 9.86
C SER A 141 -30.57 38.66 8.84
N GLY A 142 -30.90 38.49 7.55
CA GLY A 142 -30.98 39.63 6.64
C GLY A 142 -30.42 39.42 5.23
N SER A 143 -31.35 39.41 4.26
CA SER A 143 -31.24 40.09 2.97
C SER A 143 -30.54 39.37 1.80
N THR A 144 -31.37 38.79 0.93
CA THR A 144 -31.20 38.75 -0.54
C THR A 144 -31.15 40.17 -1.12
N PRO A 145 -30.41 40.42 -2.21
CA PRO A 145 -31.10 40.47 -3.51
C PRO A 145 -30.29 40.09 -4.77
N SER A 146 -31.06 39.68 -5.79
CA SER A 146 -30.99 40.04 -7.22
C SER A 146 -29.79 39.63 -8.09
N SER A 147 -30.07 38.64 -8.95
CA SER A 147 -29.95 38.66 -10.42
C SER A 147 -28.88 39.51 -11.10
N ARG A 148 -27.98 38.84 -11.85
CA ARG A 148 -27.48 39.39 -13.13
C ARG A 148 -27.11 38.28 -14.12
N GLU A 149 -27.76 38.33 -15.27
CA GLU A 149 -27.43 37.65 -16.52
C GLU A 149 -26.03 38.04 -17.03
N SER A 150 -25.32 37.12 -17.69
CA SER A 150 -24.98 37.27 -19.12
C SER A 150 -23.88 36.31 -19.61
N ARG A 151 -24.25 35.65 -20.71
CA ARG A 151 -23.48 35.39 -21.94
C ARG A 151 -22.48 34.23 -22.01
N ALA A 152 -22.79 33.40 -23.00
CA ALA A 152 -21.98 32.41 -23.68
C ALA A 152 -20.67 32.96 -24.28
N ASN A 153 -19.68 32.08 -24.45
CA ASN A 153 -19.03 31.94 -25.76
C ASN A 153 -18.41 30.53 -25.94
N PRO A 154 -18.65 29.86 -27.08
CA PRO A 154 -18.03 28.59 -27.45
C PRO A 154 -16.77 28.81 -28.32
N GLY A 155 -15.87 27.82 -28.34
CA GLY A 155 -14.69 27.78 -29.21
C GLY A 155 -13.51 27.15 -28.46
N ARG A 156 -12.70 26.27 -29.03
CA ARG A 156 -12.40 26.02 -30.44
C ARG A 156 -11.68 24.66 -30.51
N ALA A 157 -11.97 23.90 -31.56
CA ALA A 157 -11.25 22.70 -31.97
C ALA A 157 -9.76 22.99 -32.22
N ASN A 158 -8.91 21.99 -31.99
CA ASN A 158 -7.72 21.78 -32.80
C ASN A 158 -7.55 20.27 -33.04
N ASP A 159 -7.93 19.88 -34.25
CA ASP A 159 -7.35 18.77 -34.98
C ASP A 159 -5.84 18.97 -35.10
N THR A 160 -5.05 17.92 -34.89
CA THR A 160 -3.79 17.74 -35.60
C THR A 160 -3.56 16.26 -35.86
N SER A 161 -3.90 15.87 -37.08
CA SER A 161 -3.44 14.67 -37.78
C SER A 161 -1.95 14.79 -38.13
N MET A 162 -1.21 13.67 -38.13
CA MET A 162 -0.36 13.21 -39.25
C MET A 162 0.69 12.18 -38.79
N SER A 163 0.47 10.93 -39.23
CA SER A 163 1.34 10.08 -40.06
C SER A 163 2.83 9.83 -39.74
N GLY A 164 3.22 8.55 -39.89
CA GLY A 164 4.60 8.10 -40.13
C GLY A 164 4.84 6.64 -39.66
N ARG A 165 4.42 5.62 -40.44
CA ARG A 165 5.27 4.76 -41.30
C ARG A 165 6.53 4.18 -40.65
N GLY A 166 6.62 2.85 -40.63
CA GLY A 166 7.87 2.11 -40.57
C GLY A 166 7.70 0.64 -40.20
N LEU A 167 7.45 -0.22 -41.20
CA LEU A 167 8.12 -1.50 -41.52
C LEU A 167 7.27 -2.27 -42.56
#